data_AF-A0A942EIS8-F1
#
_entry.id   AF-A0A942EIS8-F1
#
_cell.length_a   1.000
_cell.length_b   1.000
_cell.length_c   1.000
_cell.angle_alpha   90.00
_cell.angle_beta   90.00
_cell.angle_gamma   90.00
#
_symmetry.space_group_name_H-M   'P 1'
#
loop_
_entity.id
_entity.type
_entity.pdbx_description
1 polymer ?
#
loop_
_entity_poly.entity_id
_entity_poly.type
_entity_poly.pdbx_seq_one_letter_code
_entity_poly.pdbx_strand_id
1 'polypeptide(L)'
;MSQLILALLVGMACGVILKRNKSLKYMPTIVLATVACLLLVMGAKIGGNPEVLASLPRLGGKSLVFATLSIAGGVLLSLPLRGRN
;
A
#
# COMPACT_ATOMS: atom_id res chain seq x y z
N MET A 1 11.40 5.26 16.04
CA MET A 1 10.05 4.68 16.28
C MET A 1 8.98 5.74 16.52
N SER A 2 9.17 6.67 17.46
CA SER A 2 8.17 7.70 17.85
C SER A 2 7.73 8.61 16.70
N GLN A 3 8.62 8.92 15.74
CA GLN A 3 8.33 9.84 14.64
C GLN A 3 7.23 9.35 13.69
N LEU A 4 7.14 8.04 13.44
CA LEU A 4 6.07 7.48 12.59
C LEU A 4 4.71 7.60 13.26
N ILE A 5 4.67 7.35 14.57
CA ILE A 5 3.45 7.45 15.37
C ILE A 5 2.97 8.91 15.38
N LEU A 6 3.87 9.86 15.60
CA LEU A 6 3.56 11.29 15.54
C LEU A 6 3.10 11.72 14.14
N ALA A 7 3.77 11.26 13.08
CA ALA A 7 3.38 11.56 11.71
C ALA A 7 1.98 11.02 11.36
N LEU A 8 1.63 9.82 11.83
CA LEU A 8 0.29 9.25 11.68
C LEU A 8 -0.76 10.05 12.43
N LEU A 9 -0.46 10.48 13.66
CA LEU A 9 -1.37 11.29 14.49
C LEU A 9 -1.64 12.65 13.86
N VAL A 10 -0.59 13.32 13.38
CA VAL A 10 -0.69 14.60 12.67
C VAL A 10 -1.42 14.43 11.33
N GLY A 11 -1.14 13.37 10.58
CA GLY A 11 -1.83 13.04 9.33
C GLY A 11 -3.33 12.81 9.52
N MET A 12 -3.72 12.09 10.59
CA MET A 12 -5.13 11.91 10.96
C MET A 12 -5.80 13.23 11.34
N ALA A 13 -5.17 14.02 12.20
CA ALA A 13 -5.71 15.32 12.62
C ALA A 13 -5.89 16.27 11.42
N CYS A 14 -4.87 16.35 10.56
CA CYS A 14 -4.91 17.13 9.33
C CYS A 14 -6.00 16.62 8.37
N GLY A 15 -6.15 15.30 8.22
CA GLY A 15 -7.19 14.67 7.41
C GLY A 15 -8.61 15.00 7.89
N VAL A 16 -8.86 15.00 9.20
CA VAL A 16 -10.17 15.34 9.78
C VAL A 16 -10.51 16.82 9.58
N ILE A 17 -9.54 17.72 9.78
CA ILE A 17 -9.71 19.16 9.56
C ILE A 17 -9.98 19.43 8.07
N LEU A 18 -9.22 18.79 7.18
CA LEU A 18 -9.35 18.95 5.73
C LEU A 18 -10.67 18.36 5.19
N LYS A 19 -11.21 17.30 5.81
CA LYS A 19 -12.52 16.71 5.48
C LYS A 19 -13.68 17.71 5.62
N ARG A 20 -13.51 18.75 6.45
CA ARG A 20 -14.53 19.78 6.72
C ARG A 20 -14.66 20.80 5.58
N ASN A 21 -13.60 21.00 4.80
CA ASN A 21 -13.66 21.76 3.54
C ASN A 21 -13.88 20.75 2.39
N LYS A 22 -14.86 20.97 1.51
CA LYS A 22 -15.26 20.08 0.39
C LYS A 22 -14.15 19.72 -0.64
N SER A 23 -12.88 19.99 -0.35
CA SER A 23 -11.69 19.65 -1.15
C SER A 23 -11.35 18.16 -1.21
N LEU A 24 -12.16 17.28 -0.62
CA LEU A 24 -12.03 15.82 -0.72
C LEU A 24 -12.10 15.29 -2.16
N LYS A 25 -12.63 16.07 -3.11
CA LYS A 25 -12.72 15.68 -4.52
C LYS A 25 -11.34 15.48 -5.18
N TYR A 26 -10.31 16.17 -4.68
CA TYR A 26 -8.94 16.09 -5.24
C TYR A 26 -8.04 15.08 -4.54
N MET A 27 -8.34 14.68 -3.30
CA MET A 27 -7.60 13.63 -2.58
C MET A 27 -7.41 12.33 -3.39
N PRO A 28 -8.45 11.73 -4.00
CA PRO A 28 -8.27 10.49 -4.76
C PRO A 28 -7.34 10.68 -5.97
N THR A 29 -7.39 11.85 -6.62
CA THR A 29 -6.49 12.18 -7.73
C THR A 29 -5.05 12.34 -7.25
N ILE A 30 -4.82 13.00 -6.12
CA ILE A 30 -3.47 13.21 -5.59
C ILE A 30 -2.83 11.88 -5.16
N VAL A 31 -3.61 11.02 -4.49
CA VAL A 31 -3.15 9.68 -4.10
C VAL A 31 -2.81 8.87 -5.34
N LEU A 32 -3.69 8.86 -6.35
CA LEU A 32 -3.43 8.15 -7.61
C LEU A 32 -2.19 8.70 -8.33
N ALA A 33 -2.03 10.02 -8.40
CA ALA A 33 -0.85 10.66 -9.01
C ALA A 33 0.44 10.29 -8.26
N THR A 34 0.37 10.23 -6.93
CA THR A 34 1.51 9.83 -6.09
C THR A 34 1.86 8.37 -6.31
N VAL A 35 0.87 7.47 -6.28
CA VAL A 35 1.06 6.05 -6.55
C VAL A 35 1.61 5.84 -7.96
N ALA A 36 1.08 6.53 -8.97
CA ALA A 36 1.58 6.47 -10.33
C ALA A 36 3.05 6.94 -10.42
N CYS A 37 3.40 8.04 -9.75
CA CYS A 37 4.77 8.53 -9.66
C CYS A 37 5.70 7.52 -8.99
N LEU A 38 5.28 6.97 -7.84
CA LEU A 38 6.04 5.94 -7.12
C LEU A 38 6.25 4.70 -7.98
N LEU A 39 5.21 4.22 -8.67
CA LEU A 39 5.29 3.07 -9.57
C LEU A 39 6.25 3.33 -10.74
N LEU A 40 6.22 4.55 -11.31
CA LEU A 40 7.16 4.96 -12.35
C LEU A 40 8.61 4.94 -11.86
N VAL A 41 8.89 5.55 -10.70
CA VAL A 41 10.23 5.56 -10.10
C VAL A 41 10.70 4.13 -9.82
N MET A 42 9.81 3.28 -9.31
CA MET A 42 10.13 1.89 -9.00
C MET A 42 10.44 1.09 -10.28
N GLY A 43 9.64 1.26 -11.33
CA GLY A 43 9.88 0.67 -12.64
C GLY A 43 11.22 1.11 -13.25
N ALA A 44 11.54 2.40 -13.17
CA ALA A 44 12.83 2.93 -13.64
C ALA A 44 14.02 2.37 -12.85
N LYS A 45 13.89 2.26 -11.52
CA LYS A 45 14.94 1.71 -10.65
C LYS A 45 15.18 0.21 -10.87
N ILE A 46 14.12 -0.55 -11.11
CA ILE A 46 14.21 -2.00 -11.37
C ILE A 46 14.75 -2.25 -12.78
N GLY A 47 14.22 -1.56 -13.79
CA GLY A 47 14.59 -1.77 -15.20
C GLY A 47 16.04 -1.43 -15.52
N GLY A 48 16.62 -0.45 -14.81
CA GLY A 48 18.03 -0.06 -14.97
C GLY A 48 19.02 -0.92 -14.18
N ASN A 49 18.57 -1.85 -13.34
CA ASN A 49 19.46 -2.67 -12.51
C ASN A 49 19.38 -4.16 -12.92
N PRO A 50 20.41 -4.69 -13.63
CA PRO A 50 20.38 -6.05 -14.15
C PRO A 50 20.39 -7.13 -13.06
N GLU A 51 20.95 -6.85 -11.88
CA GLU A 51 20.92 -7.80 -10.74
C GLU A 51 19.51 -7.98 -10.19
N VAL A 52 18.75 -6.88 -10.11
CA VAL A 52 17.34 -6.92 -9.67
C VAL A 52 16.48 -7.62 -10.72
N LEU A 53 16.73 -7.36 -12.01
CA LEU A 53 16.03 -8.00 -13.12
C LEU A 53 16.29 -9.52 -13.18
N ALA A 54 17.52 -9.95 -12.93
CA ALA A 54 17.88 -11.37 -12.86
C ALA A 54 17.26 -12.07 -11.62
N SER A 55 17.09 -11.32 -10.53
CA SER A 55 16.50 -11.84 -9.29
C SER A 55 14.97 -11.75 -9.25
N LEU A 56 14.35 -11.04 -10.19
CA LEU A 56 12.91 -10.81 -10.29
C LEU A 56 12.07 -12.09 -10.28
N PRO A 57 12.43 -13.17 -11.01
CA PRO A 57 11.66 -14.43 -10.97
C PRO A 57 11.67 -15.09 -9.58
N ARG A 58 12.83 -15.03 -8.89
CA ARG A 58 12.98 -15.62 -7.55
C ARG A 58 12.28 -14.78 -6.48
N LEU A 59 12.38 -13.46 -6.58
CA LEU A 59 11.69 -12.52 -5.68
C LEU A 59 10.17 -12.57 -5.90
N GLY A 60 9.75 -12.51 -7.16
CA GLY A 60 8.36 -12.61 -7.60
C GLY A 60 7.69 -13.90 -7.14
N GLY A 61 8.35 -15.05 -7.36
CA GLY A 61 7.85 -16.35 -6.92
C GLY A 61 7.66 -16.43 -5.39
N LYS A 62 8.65 -15.95 -4.62
CA LYS A 62 8.53 -15.86 -3.15
C LYS A 62 7.38 -14.94 -2.74
N SER A 63 7.28 -13.76 -3.34
CA SER A 63 6.20 -12.81 -3.02
C SER A 63 4.83 -13.35 -3.37
N LEU A 64 4.71 -14.15 -4.44
CA LEU A 64 3.44 -14.78 -4.82
C LEU A 64 2.97 -15.74 -3.73
N VAL A 65 3.87 -16.56 -3.19
CA VAL A 65 3.56 -17.48 -2.08
C VAL A 65 3.15 -16.69 -0.83
N PHE A 66 3.86 -15.62 -0.48
CA PHE A 66 3.47 -14.78 0.67
C PHE A 66 2.12 -14.08 0.44
N ALA A 67 1.84 -13.61 -0.78
CA ALA A 67 0.59 -12.95 -1.11
C ALA A 67 -0.59 -13.94 -1.01
N THR A 68 -0.47 -15.13 -1.61
CA THR A 68 -1.54 -16.14 -1.53
C THR A 68 -1.76 -16.61 -0.09
N LEU A 69 -0.70 -16.82 0.69
CA LEU A 69 -0.80 -17.21 2.09
C LEU A 69 -1.43 -16.10 2.95
N SER A 70 -1.09 -14.83 2.69
CA SER A 70 -1.66 -13.67 3.39
C SER A 70 -3.15 -13.50 3.08
N ILE A 71 -3.54 -13.62 1.80
CA ILE A 71 -4.94 -13.54 1.38
C ILE A 71 -5.73 -14.71 1.96
N ALA A 72 -5.20 -15.94 1.86
CA ALA A 72 -5.83 -17.13 2.42
C ALA A 72 -6.02 -17.00 3.93
N GLY A 73 -5.01 -16.56 4.67
CA GLY A 73 -5.09 -16.31 6.10
C GLY A 73 -6.14 -15.25 6.45
N GLY A 74 -6.19 -14.13 5.71
CA GLY A 74 -7.20 -13.09 5.90
C GLY A 74 -8.63 -13.56 5.63
N VAL A 75 -8.84 -14.33 4.56
CA VAL A 75 -10.16 -14.88 4.21
C VAL A 75 -10.59 -15.95 5.23
N LEU A 76 -9.70 -16.85 5.63
CA LEU A 76 -9.96 -17.88 6.64
C LEU A 76 -10.33 -17.29 8.00
N LEU A 77 -9.67 -16.20 8.43
CA LEU A 77 -10.05 -15.49 9.66
C LEU A 77 -11.35 -14.70 9.51
N SER A 78 -11.65 -14.19 8.32
CA SER A 78 -12.87 -13.41 8.06
C SER A 78 -14.13 -14.28 7.92
N LEU A 79 -13.99 -15.52 7.47
CA LEU A 79 -15.10 -16.49 7.33
C LEU A 79 -15.89 -16.76 8.63
N PRO A 80 -15.26 -17.07 9.77
CA PRO A 80 -15.98 -17.29 11.03
C PRO A 80 -16.64 -16.02 11.59
N LEU A 81 -16.12 -14.82 11.26
CA LEU A 81 -16.74 -13.54 11.63
C LEU A 81 -18.05 -13.28 10.87
N ARG A 82 -18.22 -13.86 9.67
CA ARG A 82 -19.42 -13.68 8.84
C ARG A 82 -20.57 -14.62 9.22
N GLY A 83 -20.31 -15.70 9.95
CA GLY A 83 -21.35 -16.59 10.49
C GLY A 83 -21.96 -16.13 11.82
N ARG A 84 -21.54 -14.96 12.35
CA ARG A 84 -21.94 -14.43 13.67
C ARG A 84 -22.69 -13.10 13.62
N ASN A 85 -23.19 -12.71 12.43
CA ASN A 85 -24.03 -11.54 12.16
C ASN A 85 -25.22 -11.96 11.30
#